data_AF-A0A2D9U5X6-F1
#
_entry.id   AF-A0A2D9U5X6-F1
#
_cell.length_a   1.000
_cell.length_b   1.000
_cell.length_c   1.000
_cell.angle_alpha   90.00
_cell.angle_beta   90.00
_cell.angle_gamma   90.00
#
_symmetry.space_group_name_H-M   'P 1'
#
loop_
_entity.id
_entity.type
_entity.pdbx_description
1 polymer ?
#
loop_
_entity_poly.entity_id
_entity_poly.type
_entity_poly.pdbx_seq_one_letter_code
_entity_poly.pdbx_strand_id
1 'polypeptide(L)' 'MRELIIAFGLFLFIEGIFYALFPSKMKSILSKLKDINEKQMRSGGFIFALIGFIIIWYMKNDF' A
#
# COMPACT_ATOMS: atom_id res chain seq x y z
N MET A 1 20.41 -1.43 -1.89
CA MET A 1 20.18 -0.07 -1.36
C MET A 1 19.54 0.88 -2.37
N ARG A 2 20.03 0.99 -3.62
CA ARG A 2 19.37 1.82 -4.66
C ARG A 2 17.97 1.35 -5.03
N GLU A 3 17.72 0.05 -5.07
CA GLU A 3 16.42 -0.52 -5.47
C GLU A 3 15.30 -0.20 -4.47
N LEU A 4 15.57 -0.23 -3.16
CA LEU A 4 14.60 0.17 -2.14
C LEU A 4 14.20 1.64 -2.28
N ILE A 5 15.17 2.50 -2.59
CA ILE A 5 14.95 3.94 -2.80
C ILE A 5 14.10 4.16 -4.07
N ILE A 6 14.37 3.40 -5.13
CA ILE A 6 13.59 3.46 -6.38
C ILE A 6 12.16 2.95 -6.16
N ALA A 7 11.96 1.82 -5.47
CA ALA A 7 10.64 1.28 -5.16
C ALA A 7 9.82 2.24 -4.29
N PHE A 8 10.45 2.86 -3.29
CA PHE A 8 9.81 3.85 -2.44
C PHE A 8 9.45 5.14 -3.22
N GLY A 9 10.33 5.59 -4.11
CA GLY A 9 10.05 6.70 -5.01
C GLY A 9 8.89 6.42 -5.97
N LEU A 10 8.82 5.21 -6.53
CA LEU A 10 7.73 4.79 -7.42
C LEU A 10 6.39 4.70 -6.67
N PHE A 11 6.41 4.19 -5.44
CA PHE A 11 5.25 4.13 -4.56
C PHE A 11 4.67 5.53 -4.31
N LEU A 12 5.51 6.48 -3.89
CA LEU A 12 5.10 7.88 -3.67
C LEU A 12 4.64 8.58 -4.94
N PHE A 13 5.26 8.27 -6.08
CA PHE A 13 4.88 8.85 -7.37
C PHE A 13 3.47 8.42 -7.80
N ILE A 14 3.16 7.13 -7.69
CA ILE A 14 1.84 6.59 -8.01
C ILE A 14 0.80 7.12 -7.00
N GLU A 15 1.07 7.08 -5.69
CA GLU A 15 0.16 7.66 -4.70
C GLU A 15 -0.14 9.14 -4.99
N GLY A 16 0.90 9.94 -5.25
CA GLY A 16 0.76 11.38 -5.53
C GLY A 16 -0.10 11.69 -6.76
N ILE A 17 0.06 10.92 -7.83
CA ILE A 17 -0.78 11.05 -9.04
C ILE A 17 -2.25 10.71 -8.72
N PHE A 18 -2.49 9.66 -7.94
CA PHE A 18 -3.84 9.29 -7.53
C PHE A 18 -4.51 10.38 -6.68
N TYR A 19 -3.77 11.00 -5.76
CA TYR A 19 -4.28 12.12 -4.97
C TYR A 19 -4.57 13.36 -5.82
N ALA A 20 -3.74 13.66 -6.83
CA ALA A 20 -3.91 14.80 -7.71
C ALA A 20 -5.08 14.64 -8.71
N LEU A 21 -5.22 13.45 -9.32
CA LEU A 21 -6.26 13.18 -10.32
C LEU A 21 -7.62 12.88 -9.70
N PHE A 22 -7.68 12.19 -8.55
CA PHE A 22 -8.93 11.74 -7.95
C PHE A 22 -9.03 12.04 -6.44
N PRO A 23 -8.97 13.33 -6.03
CA PRO A 23 -9.08 13.70 -4.62
C PRO A 23 -10.42 13.26 -4.00
N SER A 24 -11.49 13.26 -4.78
CA SER A 24 -12.84 12.88 -4.34
C SER A 24 -12.97 11.37 -4.03
N LYS A 25 -12.28 10.50 -4.77
CA LYS A 25 -12.30 9.05 -4.51
C LYS A 25 -11.58 8.72 -3.21
N MET A 26 -10.42 9.34 -2.97
CA MET A 26 -9.65 9.19 -1.71
C MET A 26 -10.47 9.63 -0.49
N LYS A 27 -11.16 10.78 -0.55
CA LYS A 27 -12.06 11.22 0.52
C LYS A 27 -13.23 10.26 0.78
N SER A 28 -13.81 9.69 -0.26
CA SER A 28 -14.90 8.70 -0.13
C SER A 28 -14.43 7.38 0.46
N ILE A 29 -13.19 6.95 0.16
CA ILE A 29 -12.59 5.77 0.79
C ILE A 29 -12.37 6.05 2.28
N LEU A 30 -11.88 7.24 2.64
CA LEU A 30 -11.68 7.65 4.04
C LEU A 30 -12.99 7.68 4.84
N SER A 31 -14.09 8.14 4.24
CA SER A 31 -15.40 8.12 4.93
C SER A 31 -15.89 6.69 5.15
N LYS A 32 -15.69 5.79 4.19
CA LYS A 32 -16.04 4.36 4.32
C LYS A 32 -15.12 3.63 5.30
N LEU A 33 -13.84 3.99 5.36
CA LEU A 33 -12.88 3.44 6.32
C LEU A 33 -13.26 3.76 7.77
N LYS A 34 -13.99 4.85 8.00
CA LYS A 34 -14.49 5.22 9.33
C LYS A 34 -15.64 4.30 9.82
N ASP A 35 -16.38 3.70 8.89
CA ASP A 35 -17.43 2.71 9.17
C ASP A 35 -16.88 1.27 9.23
N ILE A 36 -15.65 1.04 8.75
CA ILE A 36 -15.02 -0.28 8.81
C ILE A 36 -14.48 -0.52 10.22
N ASN A 37 -14.85 -1.66 10.80
CA ASN A 37 -14.45 -2.06 12.14
C ASN A 37 -12.93 -2.28 12.23
N GLU A 38 -12.29 -1.84 13.31
CA GLU A 38 -10.82 -1.89 13.49
C GLU A 38 -10.25 -3.31 13.29
N LYS A 39 -11.01 -4.35 13.63
CA LYS A 39 -10.62 -5.75 13.41
C LYS A 39 -10.42 -6.08 11.93
N GLN A 40 -11.26 -5.57 11.04
CA GLN A 40 -11.14 -5.81 9.60
C GLN A 40 -9.97 -5.02 9.01
N MET A 41 -9.75 -3.77 9.44
CA MET A 41 -8.55 -3.00 9.07
C MET A 41 -7.26 -3.72 9.47
N ARG A 42 -7.19 -4.22 10.72
CA ARG A 42 -6.01 -4.94 11.22
C ARG A 42 -5.79 -6.26 10.49
N SER A 43 -6.85 -7.02 10.24
CA SER A 43 -6.75 -8.28 9.49
C SER A 43 -6.34 -8.06 8.03
N GLY A 44 -6.92 -7.06 7.35
CA GLY A 44 -6.53 -6.69 5.99
C GLY A 44 -5.07 -6.23 5.91
N GLY A 45 -4.65 -5.34 6.81
CA GLY A 45 -3.26 -4.88 6.88
C GLY A 45 -2.27 -6.01 7.16
N PHE A 46 -2.64 -6.96 8.02
CA PHE A 46 -1.81 -8.12 8.32
C PHE A 46 -1.65 -9.04 7.11
N ILE A 47 -2.73 -9.30 6.36
CA ILE A 47 -2.69 -10.11 5.14
C ILE A 47 -1.80 -9.43 4.07
N PHE A 48 -1.97 -8.12 3.87
CA PHE A 48 -1.13 -7.35 2.95
C PHE A 48 0.35 -7.36 3.33
N ALA A 49 0.67 -7.23 4.62
CA ALA A 49 2.04 -7.33 5.11
C ALA A 49 2.64 -8.74 4.87
N LEU A 50 1.85 -9.78 5.08
CA LEU A 50 2.28 -11.17 4.87
C LEU A 50 2.57 -11.45 3.39
N ILE A 51 1.69 -11.00 2.49
CA ILE A 51 1.88 -11.12 1.05
C ILE A 51 3.10 -10.33 0.60
N GLY A 52 3.25 -9.08 1.04
CA GLY A 52 4.41 -8.25 0.73
C GLY A 52 5.71 -8.88 1.21
N PHE A 53 5.70 -9.49 2.40
CA PHE A 53 6.85 -10.23 2.93
C PHE A 53 7.22 -11.44 2.08
N ILE A 54 6.22 -12.24 1.65
CA ILE A 54 6.46 -13.38 0.75
C ILE A 54 7.04 -12.92 -0.59
N ILE A 55 6.51 -11.84 -1.19
CA ILE A 55 7.01 -11.30 -2.46
C ILE A 55 8.47 -10.84 -2.32
N ILE A 56 8.81 -10.11 -1.25
CA ILE A 56 10.19 -9.66 -0.99
C ILE A 56 11.09 -10.88 -0.76
N TRP A 57 10.62 -11.90 -0.06
CA TRP A 57 11.39 -13.11 0.21
C TRP A 57 11.71 -13.88 -1.07
N TYR A 58 10.72 -14.04 -1.97
CA TYR A 58 10.94 -14.63 -3.30
C TYR A 58 11.88 -13.79 -4.16
N MET A 59 11.64 -12.46 -4.26
CA MET A 59 12.51 -11.57 -5.04
C MET A 59 13.95 -11.54 -4.54
N LYS A 60 14.16 -11.70 -3.23
CA LYS A 60 15.50 -11.74 -2.64
C LYS A 60 16.20 -13.09 -2.87
N ASN A 61 15.48 -14.17 -3.09
CA ASN A 61 16.04 -15.51 -3.30
C ASN A 61 16.37 -15.80 -4.77
N ASP A 62 15.85 -15.01 -5.71
CA ASP A 62 16.08 -15.12 -7.16
C ASP A 62 17.22 -14.21 -7.69
N PHE A 63 18.04 -13.64 -6.81
CA PHE A 63 19.21 -12.81 -7.17
C PHE A 63 20.52 -13.34 -6.57
#